data_AF-A0AA50HTP6-F1
#
_entry.id   AF-A0AA50HTP6-F1
#
_cell.length_a   1.000
_cell.length_b   1.000
_cell.length_c   1.000
_cell.angle_alpha   90.00
_cell.angle_beta   90.00
_cell.angle_gamma   90.00
#
_symmetry.space_group_name_H-M   'P 1'
#
loop_
_entity.id
_entity.type
_entity.pdbx_description
1 polymer ?
#
loop_
_entity_poly.entity_id
_entity_poly.type
_entity_poly.pdbx_seq_one_letter_code
_entity_poly.pdbx_strand_id
1 'polypeptide(L)'
;MGESTRTGQLTNPDHSLRWIILAMVVGVLFTGGIIFYSLRSGVNQGEDNASSALSPATQAPEDKPVAALGRIAPLGEIIKLSASPGSFGGAKVARVLVKEGDKVKEGQVVAVLDSYEQKAAAVVSAQESVRVAQADLAIIEAGAKRGK
;
A
#
# COMPACT_ATOMS: atom_id res chain seq x y z
N MET A 1 100.66 -55.06 14.98
CA MET A 1 99.58 -54.22 14.43
C MET A 1 98.69 -53.77 15.57
N GLY A 2 98.27 -52.50 15.61
CA GLY A 2 97.30 -52.01 16.60
C GLY A 2 97.71 -50.64 17.12
N GLU A 3 97.42 -49.61 16.34
CA GLU A 3 97.77 -48.22 16.65
C GLU A 3 96.90 -47.65 17.77
N SER A 4 97.56 -46.87 18.62
CA SER A 4 97.01 -46.17 19.77
C SER A 4 95.97 -45.12 19.39
N THR A 5 94.83 -45.19 20.07
CA THR A 5 93.87 -44.13 20.28
C THR A 5 94.51 -42.91 20.94
N ARG A 6 94.45 -41.72 20.31
CA ARG A 6 94.79 -40.43 20.93
C ARG A 6 93.78 -39.35 20.55
N THR A 7 92.94 -39.02 21.54
CA THR A 7 92.44 -37.68 21.90
C THR A 7 91.81 -36.81 20.81
N GLY A 8 90.48 -36.75 20.84
CA GLY A 8 89.68 -35.70 20.21
C GLY A 8 89.97 -34.34 20.83
N GLN A 9 90.51 -33.45 20.00
CA GLN A 9 90.54 -32.01 20.23
C GLN A 9 89.12 -31.47 20.25
N LEU A 10 88.71 -30.90 21.38
CA LEU A 10 87.53 -30.04 21.46
C LEU A 10 87.91 -28.71 20.81
N THR A 11 87.55 -28.54 19.54
CA THR A 11 87.70 -27.25 18.86
C THR A 11 86.51 -26.36 19.25
N ASN A 12 86.85 -25.18 19.77
CA ASN A 12 85.92 -24.11 20.08
C ASN A 12 85.29 -23.63 18.75
N PRO A 13 83.95 -23.60 18.59
CA PRO A 13 83.34 -23.23 17.32
C PRO A 13 83.59 -21.75 17.00
N ASP A 14 84.00 -21.49 15.76
CA ASP A 14 84.16 -20.15 15.20
C ASP A 14 82.86 -19.35 15.31
N HIS A 15 82.98 -18.03 15.47
CA HIS A 15 81.84 -17.13 15.71
C HIS A 15 80.79 -17.22 14.58
N SER A 16 81.20 -17.51 13.34
CA SER A 16 80.30 -17.76 12.21
C SER A 16 79.44 -19.01 12.41
N LEU A 17 80.01 -20.12 12.89
CA LEU A 17 79.25 -21.34 13.16
C LEU A 17 78.21 -21.14 14.26
N ARG A 18 78.54 -20.35 15.31
CA ARG A 18 77.60 -20.04 16.40
C ARG A 18 76.41 -19.21 15.90
N TRP A 19 76.64 -18.27 14.98
CA TRP A 19 75.58 -17.49 14.33
C TRP A 19 74.75 -18.32 13.35
N ILE A 20 75.35 -19.27 12.63
CA ILE A 20 74.63 -20.20 11.75
C ILE A 20 73.74 -21.13 12.56
N ILE A 21 74.23 -21.68 13.68
CA ILE A 21 73.44 -22.52 14.58
C ILE A 21 72.28 -21.71 15.17
N LEU A 22 72.52 -20.45 15.56
CA LEU A 22 71.48 -19.58 16.10
C LEU A 22 70.42 -19.24 15.04
N ALA A 23 70.82 -18.97 13.80
CA ALA A 23 69.89 -18.76 12.68
C ALA A 23 69.06 -20.02 12.37
N MET A 24 69.66 -21.21 12.45
CA MET A 24 68.95 -22.47 12.21
C MET A 24 67.89 -22.73 13.30
N VAL A 25 68.23 -22.50 14.56
CA VAL A 25 67.31 -22.68 15.69
C VAL A 25 66.13 -21.69 15.60
N VAL A 26 66.40 -20.44 15.25
CA VAL A 26 65.34 -19.42 15.06
C VAL A 26 64.43 -19.79 13.88
N GLY A 27 64.98 -20.30 12.77
CA GLY A 27 64.18 -20.74 11.62
C GLY A 27 63.24 -21.91 11.95
N VAL A 28 63.71 -22.88 12.74
CA VAL A 28 62.88 -24.02 13.20
C VAL A 28 61.77 -23.55 14.13
N LEU A 29 62.05 -22.61 15.04
CA LEU A 29 61.06 -22.02 15.94
C LEU A 29 59.98 -21.21 15.19
N PHE A 30 60.38 -20.41 14.20
CA PHE A 30 59.44 -19.65 13.36
C PHE A 30 58.52 -20.57 12.56
N THR A 31 59.09 -21.59 11.92
CA THR A 31 58.33 -22.54 11.10
C THR A 31 57.37 -23.36 11.97
N GLY A 32 57.83 -23.83 13.13
CA GLY A 32 56.97 -24.53 14.10
C GLY A 32 55.84 -23.64 14.65
N GLY A 33 56.12 -22.37 14.92
CA GLY A 33 55.12 -21.40 15.40
C GLY A 33 54.01 -21.11 14.38
N ILE A 34 54.37 -20.98 13.10
CA ILE A 34 53.40 -20.76 12.01
C ILE A 34 52.49 -21.98 11.84
N ILE A 35 53.05 -23.19 11.90
CA ILE A 35 52.29 -24.44 11.79
C ILE A 35 51.33 -24.59 12.98
N PHE A 36 51.78 -24.31 14.20
CA PHE A 36 50.95 -24.38 15.41
C PHE A 36 49.80 -23.34 15.37
N TYR A 37 50.09 -22.12 14.92
CA TYR A 37 49.08 -21.08 14.77
C TYR A 37 48.07 -21.41 13.67
N SER A 38 48.50 -22.00 12.55
CA SER A 38 47.62 -22.42 11.46
C SER A 38 46.73 -23.61 11.86
N LEU A 39 47.24 -24.57 12.64
CA LEU A 39 46.43 -25.66 13.18
C LEU A 39 45.38 -25.16 14.20
N ARG A 40 45.72 -24.16 15.01
CA ARG A 40 44.77 -23.54 15.94
C ARG A 40 43.69 -22.72 15.22
N SER A 41 44.05 -22.09 14.11
CA SER A 41 43.13 -21.37 13.22
C SER A 41 42.22 -22.31 12.43
N GLY A 42 42.73 -23.48 12.02
CA GLY A 42 42.06 -24.44 11.14
C GLY A 42 40.92 -25.25 11.78
N VAL A 43 40.74 -25.21 13.10
CA VAL A 43 39.61 -25.91 13.76
C VAL A 43 38.26 -25.21 13.53
N ASN A 44 38.25 -24.00 12.95
CA ASN A 44 37.04 -23.25 12.59
C ASN A 44 36.74 -23.26 11.08
N GLN A 45 37.46 -24.07 10.29
CA GLN A 45 37.31 -24.09 8.83
C GLN A 45 37.32 -25.53 8.34
N GLY A 46 36.17 -26.18 8.52
CA GLY A 46 35.95 -27.57 8.14
C GLY A 46 34.47 -27.92 8.09
N GLU A 47 33.63 -27.01 7.59
CA GLU A 47 32.34 -27.38 7.02
C GLU A 47 32.49 -27.20 5.52
N ASP A 48 32.64 -28.32 4.82
CA ASP A 48 32.14 -28.56 3.48
C ASP A 48 32.66 -29.95 3.10
N ASN A 49 31.81 -30.97 3.19
CA ASN A 49 31.62 -32.00 2.14
C ASN A 49 30.78 -33.18 2.67
N ALA A 50 29.53 -33.20 2.19
CA ALA A 50 28.70 -34.34 1.84
C ALA A 50 28.32 -35.38 2.92
N SER A 51 27.08 -35.28 3.41
CA SER A 51 25.97 -36.15 2.99
C SER A 51 24.93 -36.22 4.11
N SER A 52 23.92 -35.35 4.06
CA SER A 52 22.70 -35.50 4.85
C SER A 52 21.55 -35.69 3.88
N ALA A 53 20.88 -36.84 4.01
CA ALA A 53 19.81 -37.27 3.14
C ALA A 53 18.75 -36.19 2.96
N LEU A 54 18.41 -35.91 1.70
CA LEU A 54 17.25 -35.12 1.31
C LEU A 54 15.98 -35.83 1.81
N SER A 55 15.55 -35.49 3.02
CA SER A 55 14.14 -35.58 3.37
C SER A 55 13.41 -34.59 2.46
N PRO A 56 12.36 -34.97 1.72
CA PRO A 56 11.54 -33.99 1.02
C PRO A 56 10.81 -33.20 2.11
N ALA A 57 11.45 -32.16 2.61
CA ALA A 57 10.75 -31.10 3.32
C ALA A 57 9.72 -30.58 2.32
N THR A 58 8.46 -30.96 2.51
CA THR A 58 7.33 -30.30 1.91
C THR A 58 7.47 -28.83 2.32
N GLN A 59 8.06 -28.03 1.42
CA GLN A 59 8.07 -26.59 1.56
C GLN A 59 6.61 -26.20 1.65
N ALA A 60 6.20 -25.76 2.85
CA ALA A 60 4.93 -25.08 3.01
C ALA A 60 4.92 -23.96 1.95
N PRO A 61 3.81 -23.78 1.22
CA PRO A 61 3.77 -22.75 0.19
C PRO A 61 4.15 -21.42 0.85
N GLU A 62 5.26 -20.83 0.39
CA GLU A 62 5.59 -19.47 0.80
C GLU A 62 4.40 -18.59 0.44
N ASP A 63 3.82 -17.93 1.45
CA ASP A 63 2.76 -16.94 1.28
C ASP A 63 3.33 -15.75 0.50
N LYS A 64 3.40 -15.88 -0.82
CA LYS A 64 3.85 -14.80 -1.70
C LYS A 64 2.77 -13.72 -1.71
N PRO A 65 3.04 -12.51 -1.20
CA PRO A 65 2.05 -11.44 -1.21
C PRO A 65 1.80 -11.04 -2.66
N VAL A 66 0.58 -11.29 -3.12
CA VAL A 66 0.11 -10.86 -4.45
C VAL A 66 -0.39 -9.44 -4.32
N ALA A 67 0.37 -8.50 -4.87
CA ALA A 67 -0.04 -7.11 -4.96
C ALA A 67 -0.81 -6.87 -6.27
N ALA A 68 -1.99 -6.26 -6.16
CA ALA A 68 -2.75 -5.77 -7.30
C ALA A 68 -3.08 -4.29 -7.11
N LEU A 69 -2.95 -3.51 -8.19
CA LEU A 69 -3.46 -2.14 -8.22
C LEU A 69 -4.96 -2.17 -8.48
N GLY A 70 -5.71 -1.40 -7.71
CA GLY A 70 -7.16 -1.27 -7.84
C GLY A 70 -7.60 0.19 -7.74
N ARG A 71 -8.88 0.43 -7.97
CA ARG A 71 -9.52 1.74 -7.75
C ARG A 71 -10.66 1.57 -6.76
N ILE A 72 -10.81 2.54 -5.87
CA ILE A 72 -11.96 2.61 -4.98
C ILE A 72 -13.15 3.15 -5.77
N ALA A 73 -14.29 2.49 -5.63
CA ALA A 73 -15.57 2.93 -6.17
C ALA A 73 -16.56 3.07 -5.01
N PRO A 74 -17.55 3.98 -5.13
CA PRO A 74 -18.66 4.01 -4.18
C PRO A 74 -19.40 2.67 -4.19
N LEU A 75 -19.87 2.24 -3.01
CA LEU A 75 -20.71 1.03 -2.88
C LEU A 75 -22.07 1.20 -3.60
N GLY A 76 -22.48 2.44 -3.84
CA GLY A 76 -23.72 2.81 -4.53
C GLY A 76 -23.48 3.64 -5.78
N GLU A 77 -24.56 4.19 -6.31
CA GLU A 77 -24.55 4.96 -7.56
C GLU A 77 -24.23 6.44 -7.36
N ILE A 78 -23.66 7.05 -8.40
CA ILE A 78 -23.44 8.49 -8.45
C ILE A 78 -24.68 9.14 -9.08
N ILE A 79 -25.50 9.77 -8.24
CA ILE A 79 -26.70 10.49 -8.69
C ILE A 79 -26.29 11.91 -9.08
N LYS A 80 -26.43 12.23 -10.38
CA LYS A 80 -26.21 13.59 -10.89
C LYS A 80 -27.52 14.36 -10.84
N LEU A 81 -27.58 15.38 -10.00
CA LEU A 81 -28.72 16.27 -9.90
C LEU A 81 -28.57 17.42 -10.90
N SER A 82 -29.60 17.63 -11.72
CA SER A 82 -29.68 18.75 -12.65
C SER A 82 -31.06 19.39 -12.58
N ALA A 83 -31.13 20.68 -12.90
CA ALA A 83 -32.42 21.32 -13.13
C ALA A 83 -33.05 20.67 -14.38
N SER A 84 -34.36 20.38 -14.31
CA SER A 84 -35.09 19.79 -15.44
C SER A 84 -34.82 20.62 -16.70
N PRO A 85 -34.39 19.99 -17.81
CA PRO A 85 -34.22 20.67 -19.08
C PRO A 85 -35.60 21.13 -19.55
N GLY A 86 -35.94 22.38 -19.26
CA GLY A 86 -37.17 23.01 -19.72
C GLY A 86 -37.10 23.27 -21.22
N SER A 87 -38.28 23.27 -21.87
CA SER A 87 -38.41 23.72 -23.26
C SER A 87 -38.08 25.21 -23.32
N PHE A 88 -36.99 25.57 -24.00
CA PHE A 88 -36.49 26.94 -24.18
C PHE A 88 -36.03 27.67 -22.91
N GLY A 89 -34.86 27.28 -22.40
CA GLY A 89 -34.18 27.98 -21.30
C GLY A 89 -34.33 27.22 -19.99
N GLY A 90 -33.38 26.33 -19.71
CA GLY A 90 -33.38 25.54 -18.48
C GLY A 90 -33.47 26.43 -17.24
N ALA A 91 -34.23 25.97 -16.24
CA ALA A 91 -34.38 26.67 -14.97
C ALA A 91 -33.02 26.82 -14.28
N LYS A 92 -32.71 28.03 -13.79
CA LYS A 92 -31.44 28.31 -13.11
C LYS A 92 -31.61 28.06 -11.61
N VAL A 93 -30.52 27.68 -10.96
CA VAL A 93 -30.49 27.58 -9.50
C VAL A 93 -30.48 28.99 -8.92
N ALA A 94 -31.53 29.36 -8.18
CA ALA A 94 -31.60 30.64 -7.50
C ALA A 94 -30.95 30.57 -6.12
N ARG A 95 -31.16 29.46 -5.39
CA ARG A 95 -30.59 29.25 -4.04
C ARG A 95 -30.23 27.78 -3.83
N VAL A 96 -29.12 27.53 -3.14
CA VAL A 96 -28.70 26.20 -2.68
C VAL A 96 -28.92 26.14 -1.16
N LEU A 97 -29.54 25.06 -0.68
CA LEU A 97 -29.94 24.87 0.72
C LEU A 97 -29.06 23.90 1.49
N VAL A 98 -28.09 23.27 0.81
CA VAL A 98 -27.16 22.28 1.36
C VAL A 98 -25.72 22.70 1.09
N LYS A 99 -24.79 22.23 1.92
CA LYS A 99 -23.36 22.44 1.72
C LYS A 99 -22.70 21.21 1.14
N GLU A 100 -21.53 21.40 0.56
CA GLU A 100 -20.69 20.30 0.09
C GLU A 100 -20.31 19.40 1.27
N GLY A 101 -20.44 18.08 1.08
CA GLY A 101 -20.19 17.09 2.13
C GLY A 101 -21.37 16.82 3.07
N ASP A 102 -22.48 17.56 2.97
CA ASP A 102 -23.67 17.30 3.77
C ASP A 102 -24.33 15.96 3.40
N LYS A 103 -24.83 15.25 4.42
CA LYS A 103 -25.64 14.05 4.22
C LYS A 103 -27.08 14.45 3.89
N VAL A 104 -27.55 14.04 2.72
CA VAL A 104 -28.93 14.29 2.25
C VAL A 104 -29.77 13.03 2.31
N LYS A 105 -31.09 13.19 2.50
CA LYS A 105 -32.08 12.09 2.46
C LYS A 105 -32.94 12.20 1.21
N GLU A 106 -33.60 11.10 0.86
CA GLU A 106 -34.60 11.09 -0.21
C GLU A 106 -35.71 12.10 0.08
N GLY A 107 -36.13 12.84 -0.96
CA GLY A 107 -37.16 13.88 -0.86
C GLY A 107 -36.71 15.19 -0.20
N GLN A 108 -35.47 15.30 0.26
CA GLN A 108 -34.95 16.54 0.82
C GLN A 108 -34.78 17.62 -0.25
N VAL A 109 -35.25 18.83 0.04
CA VAL A 109 -35.06 19.99 -0.85
C VAL A 109 -33.62 20.47 -0.75
N VAL A 110 -32.86 20.32 -1.83
CA VAL A 110 -31.43 20.71 -1.90
C VAL A 110 -31.21 22.10 -2.51
N ALA A 111 -32.12 22.55 -3.37
CA ALA A 111 -32.01 23.83 -4.07
C ALA A 111 -33.39 24.35 -4.49
N VAL A 112 -33.49 25.66 -4.66
CA VAL A 112 -34.67 26.35 -5.20
C VAL A 112 -34.30 26.98 -6.53
N LEU A 113 -35.13 26.76 -7.54
CA LEU A 113 -34.97 27.30 -8.89
C LEU A 113 -35.58 28.70 -8.98
N ASP A 114 -35.07 29.51 -9.91
CA ASP A 114 -35.60 30.85 -10.23
C ASP A 114 -37.07 30.82 -10.69
N SER A 115 -37.46 29.75 -11.41
CA SER A 115 -38.84 29.52 -11.86
C SER A 115 -39.87 29.29 -10.75
N TYR A 116 -39.44 29.14 -9.49
CA TYR A 116 -40.36 28.85 -8.37
C TYR A 116 -41.43 29.94 -8.21
N GLU A 117 -41.02 31.21 -8.15
CA GLU A 117 -41.95 32.34 -7.96
C GLU A 117 -42.94 32.47 -9.11
N GLN A 118 -42.47 32.30 -10.36
CA GLN A 118 -43.32 32.35 -11.54
C GLN A 118 -44.35 31.21 -11.55
N LYS A 119 -43.93 30.00 -11.19
CA LYS A 119 -44.82 28.84 -11.08
C LYS A 119 -45.82 29.00 -9.93
N ALA A 120 -45.39 29.53 -8.80
CA ALA A 120 -46.28 29.81 -7.67
C ALA A 120 -47.38 30.81 -8.07
N ALA A 121 -47.02 31.90 -8.74
CA ALA A 121 -47.99 32.87 -9.26
C ALA A 121 -48.94 32.25 -10.29
N ALA A 122 -48.44 31.42 -11.20
CA ALA A 122 -49.25 30.71 -12.18
C ALA A 122 -50.27 29.77 -11.52
N VAL A 123 -49.88 29.06 -10.46
CA VAL A 123 -50.78 28.21 -9.67
C VAL A 123 -51.89 29.03 -9.04
N VAL A 124 -51.58 30.19 -8.47
CA VAL A 124 -52.60 31.08 -7.88
C VAL A 124 -53.59 31.55 -8.93
N SER A 125 -53.12 32.04 -10.08
CA SER A 125 -53.98 32.47 -11.19
C SER A 125 -54.89 31.35 -11.72
N ALA A 126 -54.35 30.14 -11.86
CA ALA A 126 -55.11 28.97 -12.28
C ALA A 126 -56.20 28.61 -11.26
N GLN A 127 -55.87 28.68 -9.96
CA GLN A 127 -56.84 28.38 -8.89
C GLN A 127 -58.01 29.37 -8.87
N GLU A 128 -57.75 30.65 -9.12
CA GLU A 128 -58.80 31.68 -9.24
C GLU A 128 -59.67 31.45 -10.48
N SER A 129 -59.06 31.08 -11.61
CA SER A 129 -59.78 30.72 -12.82
C SER A 129 -60.73 29.53 -12.60
N VAL A 130 -60.28 28.53 -11.84
CA VAL A 130 -61.12 27.39 -11.43
C VAL A 130 -62.28 27.83 -10.54
N ARG A 131 -62.05 28.77 -9.61
CA ARG A 131 -63.10 29.29 -8.72
C ARG A 131 -64.19 30.02 -9.50
N VAL A 132 -63.82 30.84 -10.48
CA VAL A 132 -64.77 31.55 -11.35
C VAL A 132 -65.60 30.54 -12.16
N ALA A 133 -64.94 29.59 -12.81
CA ALA A 133 -65.64 28.57 -13.61
C ALA A 133 -66.61 27.71 -12.76
N GLN A 134 -66.26 27.42 -11.51
CA GLN A 134 -67.13 26.72 -10.58
C GLN A 134 -68.35 27.56 -10.16
N ALA A 135 -68.18 28.87 -9.96
CA ALA A 135 -69.29 29.77 -9.68
C ALA A 135 -70.24 29.89 -10.87
N ASP A 136 -69.71 30.00 -12.08
CA ASP A 136 -70.49 30.05 -13.32
C ASP A 136 -71.29 28.76 -13.51
N LEU A 137 -70.66 27.59 -13.25
CA LEU A 137 -71.35 26.31 -13.28
C LEU A 137 -72.54 26.28 -12.31
N ALA A 138 -72.35 26.72 -11.07
CA ALA A 138 -73.42 26.76 -10.08
C ALA A 138 -74.58 27.69 -10.48
N ILE A 139 -74.28 28.84 -11.10
CA ILE A 139 -75.29 29.78 -11.62
C ILE A 139 -76.09 29.11 -12.76
N ILE A 140 -75.43 28.43 -13.68
CA ILE A 140 -76.07 27.74 -14.81
C ILE A 140 -76.95 26.59 -14.29
N GLU A 141 -76.47 25.79 -13.34
CA GLU A 141 -77.24 24.70 -12.74
C GLU A 141 -78.50 25.21 -12.00
N ALA A 142 -78.39 26.34 -11.30
CA ALA A 142 -79.52 26.99 -10.63
C ALA A 142 -80.51 27.61 -11.63
N GLY A 143 -80.01 28.22 -12.70
CA GLY A 143 -80.82 28.81 -13.77
C GLY A 143 -81.57 27.77 -14.61
N ALA A 144 -80.91 26.65 -14.94
CA ALA A 144 -81.45 25.57 -15.77
C ALA A 144 -82.63 24.83 -15.11
N LYS A 145 -82.75 24.85 -13.77
CA LYS A 145 -83.87 24.23 -13.05
C LYS A 145 -85.12 25.11 -12.92
N ARG A 146 -85.06 26.41 -13.21
CA ARG A 146 -86.15 27.36 -12.96
C ARG A 146 -87.22 27.44 -14.07
N GLY A 147 -87.07 26.68 -15.15
CA GLY A 147 -88.07 26.55 -16.22
C GLY A 147 -88.99 25.34 -16.03
N LYS A 148 -90.04 25.48 -15.21
CA LYS A 148 -91.22 24.59 -15.13
C LYS A 148 -92.42 25.46 -14.78
#